data_AF-A0A4V5NYA9-F1
#
_entry.id   AF-A0A4V5NYA9-F1
#
_cell.length_a   1.000
_cell.length_b   1.000
_cell.length_c   1.000
_cell.angle_alpha   90.00
_cell.angle_beta   90.00
_cell.angle_gamma   90.00
#
_symmetry.space_group_name_H-M   'P 1'
#
loop_
_entity.id
_entity.type
_entity.pdbx_description
1 polymer ?
#
loop_
_entity_poly.entity_id
_entity_poly.type
_entity_poly.pdbx_seq_one_letter_code
_entity_poly.pdbx_strand_id
1 'polypeptide(L)' 'MDIFDEEILNFWKALEEFNVKYILVGGYAINLHGYQRFTGDLDIWLKDDLEKRKALRSAS' A
#
# COMPACT_ATOMS: atom_id res chain seq x y z
N MET A 1 -10.50 5.02 10.56
CA MET A 1 -9.42 4.27 9.90
C MET A 1 -8.18 4.54 10.72
N ASP A 2 -7.67 3.51 11.38
CA ASP A 2 -6.42 3.64 12.12
C ASP A 2 -5.28 3.57 11.12
N ILE A 3 -4.50 4.64 10.99
CA ILE A 3 -3.37 4.68 10.06
C ILE A 3 -2.26 3.72 10.53
N PHE A 4 -2.29 3.34 11.81
CA PHE A 4 -1.36 2.41 12.45
C PHE A 4 -1.95 1.00 12.58
N ASP A 5 -2.98 0.68 11.81
CA ASP A 5 -3.49 -0.67 11.70
C ASP A 5 -2.34 -1.65 11.38
N GLU A 6 -2.24 -2.71 12.17
CA GLU A 6 -1.14 -3.68 12.09
C GLU A 6 -1.11 -4.39 10.74
N GLU A 7 -2.25 -4.61 10.10
CA GLU A 7 -2.33 -5.21 8.78
C GLU A 7 -1.72 -4.30 7.71
N ILE A 8 -1.98 -3.00 7.79
CA ILE A 8 -1.41 -2.01 6.86
C ILE A 8 0.11 -1.90 7.06
N LEU A 9 0.58 -1.91 8.31
CA LEU A 9 2.00 -1.91 8.61
C LEU A 9 2.70 -3.18 8.08
N ASN A 10 2.07 -4.35 8.24
CA ASN A 10 2.61 -5.61 7.72
C ASN A 10 2.60 -5.63 6.19
N PHE A 11 1.57 -5.06 5.56
CA PHE A 11 1.54 -4.89 4.11
C PHE A 11 2.69 -4.02 3.60
N TRP A 12 2.95 -2.87 4.22
CA TRP A 12 4.09 -2.02 3.83
C TRP A 12 5.45 -2.69 4.04
N LYS A 13 5.62 -3.47 5.12
CA LYS A 13 6.84 -4.27 5.35
C LYS A 13 7.07 -5.28 4.22
N ALA A 14 6.02 -5.98 3.78
CA ALA A 14 6.11 -6.93 2.68
C ALA A 14 6.51 -6.23 1.36
N LEU A 15 5.93 -5.06 1.05
CA LEU A 15 6.31 -4.30 -0.14
C LEU A 15 7.80 -3.91 -0.12
N GLU A 16 8.31 -3.49 1.04
CA GLU A 16 9.71 -3.14 1.23
C GLU A 16 10.63 -4.36 1.08
N GLU A 17 10.30 -5.48 1.74
CA GLU A 17 11.07 -6.73 1.67
C GLU A 17 11.27 -7.21 0.22
N PHE A 18 10.20 -7.18 -0.57
CA PHE A 18 10.25 -7.57 -1.97
C PHE A 18 10.72 -6.46 -2.92
N ASN A 19 11.11 -5.29 -2.40
CA ASN A 19 11.50 -4.11 -3.18
C ASN A 19 10.47 -3.76 -4.27
N VAL A 20 9.19 -3.81 -3.91
CA VAL A 20 8.08 -3.46 -4.79
C VAL A 20 7.98 -1.94 -4.85
N LYS A 21 8.09 -1.36 -6.05
CA LYS A 21 7.92 0.08 -6.22
C LYS A 21 6.45 0.41 -6.42
N TYR A 22 5.92 1.31 -5.61
CA TYR A 22 4.52 1.70 -5.65
C TYR A 22 4.34 3.20 -5.38
N ILE A 23 3.16 3.72 -5.73
CA ILE A 23 2.68 5.04 -5.37
C ILE A 23 1.36 4.82 -4.62
N LEU A 24 1.24 5.38 -3.42
CA LEU A 24 -0.01 5.42 -2.70
C LEU A 24 -0.95 6.46 -3.31
N VAL A 25 -2.19 6.06 -3.60
CA VAL A 25 -3.19 6.94 -4.20
C VAL A 25 -4.52 6.84 -3.43
N GLY A 26 -5.54 7.57 -3.90
CA GLY A 26 -6.89 7.47 -3.33
C GLY A 26 -7.05 8.13 -1.95
N GLY A 27 -8.07 7.68 -1.22
CA GLY A 27 -8.48 8.31 0.05
C GLY A 27 -7.44 8.21 1.15
N TYR A 28 -6.69 7.11 1.17
CA TYR A 28 -5.65 6.89 2.17
C TYR A 28 -4.50 7.89 2.01
N ALA A 29 -4.08 8.18 0.77
CA ALA A 29 -3.10 9.22 0.48
C ALA A 29 -3.58 10.60 0.95
N ILE A 30 -4.85 10.94 0.68
CA ILE A 30 -5.47 12.22 1.07
C ILE A 30 -5.46 12.37 2.60
N ASN A 31 -5.79 11.30 3.33
CA ASN A 31 -5.77 11.27 4.80
C ASN A 31 -4.36 11.49 5.37
N LEU A 32 -3.32 10.90 4.78
CA LEU A 32 -1.92 11.13 5.20
C LEU A 32 -1.46 12.57 4.96
N HIS A 33 -2.03 13.26 3.97
CA HIS A 33 -1.76 14.68 3.70
C HIS A 33 -2.64 15.65 4.52
N GLY A 34 -3.33 15.15 5.55
CA GLY A 34 -4.06 15.98 6.52
C GLY A 34 -5.47 16.35 6.12
N TYR A 35 -5.99 15.83 5.00
CA TYR A 35 -7.37 16.04 4.58
C TYR A 35 -8.21 14.81 4.95
N GLN A 36 -9.14 14.97 5.88
CA GLN A 36 -9.99 13.87 6.29
C GLN A 36 -10.98 13.47 5.20
N ARG A 37 -10.89 12.22 4.75
CA ARG A 37 -11.82 11.56 3.85
C ARG A 37 -12.16 10.18 4.40
N PHE A 38 -13.45 9.89 4.52
CA PHE A 38 -13.88 8.53 4.81
C PHE A 38 -13.54 7.62 3.62
N THR A 39 -12.78 6.57 3.88
CA THR A 39 -12.34 5.57 2.91
C THR A 39 -12.21 4.26 3.67
N GLY A 40 -12.50 3.13 3.01
CA GLY A 40 -12.42 1.79 3.60
C GLY A 40 -11.40 0.90 2.89
N ASP A 41 -10.72 1.46 1.91
CA ASP A 41 -9.83 0.84 0.94
C ASP A 41 -8.45 1.50 0.94
N LEU A 42 -7.47 0.74 0.46
CA LEU A 42 -6.09 1.18 0.23
C LEU A 42 -5.78 1.01 -1.26
N ASP A 43 -5.65 2.11 -1.98
CA ASP A 43 -5.31 2.10 -3.39
C ASP A 43 -3.80 2.32 -3.59
N ILE A 44 -3.14 1.40 -4.29
CA ILE A 44 -1.74 1.55 -4.68
C ILE A 44 -1.57 1.36 -6.19
N TRP A 45 -0.74 2.22 -6.80
CA TRP A 45 -0.27 2.03 -8.15
C TRP A 45 1.11 1.40 -8.13
N LEU A 46 1.21 0.17 -8.61
CA LEU A 46 2.48 -0.56 -8.74
C LEU A 46 3.23 -0.15 -10.00
N LYS A 47 4.55 0.01 -9.89
CA LYS A 47 5.41 -0.05 -11.07
C LYS A 47 5.31 -1.47 -11.64
N ASP A 48 4.89 -1.57 -12.90
CA ASP A 48 4.75 -2.85 -13.58
C ASP A 48 6.12 -3.48 -13.88
N ASP A 49 6.57 -4.31 -12.95
CA ASP A 49 7.67 -5.23 -13.11
C ASP A 49 7.14 -6.65 -12.87
N LEU A 50 7.30 -7.52 -13.87
CA LEU A 50 6.72 -8.86 -13.86
C LEU A 50 7.20 -9.69 -12.66
N GLU A 51 8.48 -9.57 -12.30
CA GLU A 51 9.06 -10.32 -11.19
C GLU A 51 8.56 -9.78 -9.85
N LYS A 52 8.45 -8.46 -9.72
CA LYS A 52 7.89 -7.82 -8.51
C LYS A 52 6.40 -8.09 -8.34
N ARG A 53 5.63 -8.16 -9.43
CA ARG A 53 4.21 -8.54 -9.41
C ARG A 53 4.01 -9.98 -8.93
N LYS A 54 4.86 -10.91 -9.39
CA LYS A 54 4.82 -12.30 -8.91
C LYS A 54 5.16 -12.36 -7.42
N ALA A 55 6.22 -11.68 -7.01
CA ALA A 55 6.62 -11.61 -5.61
C ALA A 55 5.51 -11.08 -4.69
N LEU A 56 4.80 -10.02 -5.12
CA LEU A 56 3.64 -9.49 -4.40
C LEU A 56 2.55 -10.55 -4.19
N ARG A 57 2.24 -11.36 -5.23
CA ARG A 57 1.24 -12.44 -5.13
C ARG A 57 1.68 -13.62 -4.25
N SER A 58 2.98 -13.78 -4.05
CA SER A 58 3.53 -14.80 -3.15
C SER A 58 3.60 -14.34 -1.69
N ALA A 59 3.43 -13.04 -1.44
CA ALA A 59 3.45 -12.43 -0.12
C ALA A 59 2.05 -12.29 0.53
N SER A 60 0.98 -12.60 -0.23
CA SER A 60 -0.42 -12.59 0.19
C SER A 60 -0.92 -13.99 0.53
#